data_AF-A0A1I5YBK7-F1
#
_entry.id   AF-A0A1I5YBK7-F1
#
_cell.length_a   1.000
_cell.length_b   1.000
_cell.length_c   1.000
_cell.angle_alpha   90.00
_cell.angle_beta   90.00
_cell.angle_gamma   90.00
#
_symmetry.space_group_name_H-M   'P 1'
#
loop_
_entity.id
_entity.type
_entity.pdbx_description
1 polymer ?
#
loop_
_entity_poly.entity_id
_entity_poly.type
_entity_poly.pdbx_seq_one_letter_code
_entity_poly.pdbx_strand_id
1 'polypeptide(L)'
;MLARKIFFPVIMIMAAASCSTKKEMMAEPVKDLNATWHIQNVTRNTVDITQYIDAADFRLTLSPDNTYTLEGNNIPFLVNNAAGTWSSDDPQYPYNITLKPADSTSSFSGSIATPVSKGQRTLSITFSPGCHSNTYIYTFEKSN
;
A
#
# COMPACT_ATOMS: atom_id res chain seq x y z
N MET A 1 -2.24 15.21 -66.63
CA MET A 1 -1.02 15.52 -65.83
C MET A 1 -1.25 16.46 -64.63
N LEU A 2 -2.48 16.89 -64.31
CA LEU A 2 -2.73 17.80 -63.16
C LEU A 2 -2.97 17.06 -61.82
N ALA A 3 -3.56 15.87 -61.84
CA ALA A 3 -3.92 15.13 -60.62
C ALA A 3 -2.72 14.62 -59.79
N ARG A 4 -1.55 14.46 -60.42
CA ARG A 4 -0.34 13.90 -59.79
C ARG A 4 0.49 14.93 -59.02
N LYS A 5 0.25 16.23 -59.22
CA LYS A 5 0.99 17.33 -58.56
C LYS A 5 0.31 17.86 -57.29
N ILE A 6 -0.97 17.57 -57.09
CA ILE A 6 -1.75 18.02 -55.91
C ILE A 6 -1.76 16.96 -54.80
N PHE A 7 -1.47 15.70 -55.13
CA PHE A 7 -1.57 14.59 -54.18
C PHE A 7 -0.45 14.58 -53.12
N PHE A 8 0.74 15.11 -53.45
CA PHE A 8 1.90 15.13 -52.56
C PHE A 8 1.78 16.12 -51.37
N PRO A 9 1.33 17.38 -51.55
CA PRO A 9 1.23 18.32 -50.42
C PRO A 9 0.10 17.98 -49.42
N VAL A 10 -0.96 17.30 -49.88
CA VAL A 10 -2.13 16.96 -49.03
C VAL A 10 -1.78 15.85 -48.02
N ILE A 11 -0.96 14.89 -48.40
CA ILE A 11 -0.51 13.79 -47.51
C ILE A 11 0.40 14.33 -46.40
N MET A 12 1.23 15.33 -46.69
CA MET A 12 2.16 15.91 -45.70
C MET A 12 1.44 16.76 -44.64
N ILE A 13 0.30 17.37 -44.99
CA ILE A 13 -0.54 18.13 -44.05
C ILE A 13 -1.34 17.20 -43.13
N MET A 14 -1.80 16.03 -43.62
CA MET A 14 -2.50 15.04 -42.77
C MET A 14 -1.57 14.39 -41.73
N ALA A 15 -0.28 14.23 -42.02
CA ALA A 15 0.68 13.67 -41.06
C ALA A 15 0.93 14.57 -39.85
N ALA A 16 0.84 15.89 -40.00
CA ALA A 16 1.06 16.85 -38.91
C ALA A 16 -0.15 16.96 -37.95
N ALA A 17 -1.36 16.60 -38.41
CA ALA A 17 -2.58 16.65 -37.59
C ALA A 17 -2.79 15.40 -36.71
N SER A 18 -2.01 14.33 -36.93
CA SER A 18 -2.21 13.05 -36.23
C SER A 18 -1.56 12.98 -34.84
N CYS A 19 -0.78 13.98 -34.42
CA CYS A 19 -0.17 14.00 -33.10
C CYS A 19 -1.03 14.82 -32.13
N SER A 20 -2.13 14.24 -31.67
CA SER A 20 -2.87 14.76 -30.52
C SER A 20 -2.22 14.23 -29.24
N THR A 21 -1.43 15.07 -28.57
CA THR A 21 -0.91 14.75 -27.24
C THR A 21 -2.05 14.93 -26.23
N LYS A 22 -2.82 13.87 -25.99
CA LYS A 22 -3.73 13.85 -24.84
C LYS A 22 -2.87 13.84 -23.59
N LYS A 23 -2.89 14.94 -22.83
CA LYS A 23 -2.42 14.95 -21.44
C LYS A 23 -3.37 14.03 -20.68
N GLU A 24 -3.06 12.75 -20.60
CA GLU A 24 -3.71 11.88 -19.64
C GLU A 24 -3.26 12.37 -18.26
N MET A 25 -4.16 13.07 -17.58
CA MET A 25 -3.98 13.37 -16.16
C MET A 25 -4.09 12.02 -15.44
N MET A 26 -2.94 11.37 -15.23
CA MET A 26 -2.83 10.20 -14.37
C MET A 26 -3.13 10.65 -12.94
N ALA A 27 -4.40 10.61 -12.55
CA ALA A 27 -4.80 10.85 -11.17
C ALA A 27 -4.36 9.64 -10.33
N GLU A 28 -3.63 9.89 -9.25
CA GLU A 28 -3.23 8.81 -8.35
C GLU A 28 -4.50 8.20 -7.73
N PRO A 29 -4.68 6.88 -7.82
CA PRO A 29 -5.85 6.23 -7.23
C PRO A 29 -5.76 6.22 -5.70
N VAL A 30 -6.83 6.69 -5.05
CA VAL A 30 -6.99 6.72 -3.57
C VAL A 30 -6.56 5.39 -2.94
N LYS A 31 -5.77 5.47 -1.86
CA LYS A 31 -5.25 4.31 -1.11
C LYS A 31 -6.18 4.00 0.06
N ASP A 32 -7.21 3.19 -0.21
CA ASP A 32 -8.09 2.67 0.84
C ASP A 32 -7.40 1.56 1.64
N LEU A 33 -7.24 1.79 2.95
CA LEU A 33 -6.65 0.84 3.89
C LEU A 33 -7.69 -0.02 4.60
N ASN A 34 -8.98 0.27 4.44
CA ASN A 34 -10.06 -0.47 5.10
C ASN A 34 -10.18 -1.89 4.53
N ALA A 35 -9.79 -2.86 5.35
CA ALA A 35 -9.84 -4.28 5.03
C ALA A 35 -9.42 -5.13 6.22
N THR A 36 -9.65 -6.43 6.09
CA THR A 36 -8.88 -7.44 6.82
C THR A 36 -7.65 -7.82 6.01
N TRP A 37 -6.50 -7.81 6.66
CA TRP A 37 -5.18 -8.02 6.09
C TRP A 37 -4.54 -9.26 6.72
N HIS A 38 -3.96 -10.13 5.90
CA HIS A 38 -3.16 -11.27 6.37
C HIS A 38 -1.71 -11.13 5.91
N ILE A 39 -0.77 -11.63 6.70
CA ILE A 39 0.67 -11.50 6.39
C ILE A 39 1.01 -12.43 5.23
N GLN A 40 1.62 -11.87 4.19
CA GLN A 40 2.23 -12.63 3.08
C GLN A 40 3.73 -12.81 3.29
N ASN A 41 4.43 -11.78 3.75
CA ASN A 41 5.89 -11.76 3.82
C ASN A 41 6.37 -10.88 4.98
N VAL A 42 7.44 -11.30 5.66
CA VAL A 42 8.08 -10.55 6.74
C VAL A 42 9.58 -10.48 6.52
N THR A 43 10.12 -9.26 6.51
CA THR A 43 11.57 -9.05 6.49
C THR A 43 12.04 -8.34 7.76
N ARG A 44 13.24 -8.68 8.21
CA ARG A 44 13.95 -7.99 9.31
C ARG A 44 15.32 -7.58 8.81
N ASN A 45 15.60 -6.28 8.82
CA ASN A 45 16.84 -5.71 8.27
C ASN A 45 17.16 -6.26 6.88
N THR A 46 16.16 -6.24 5.99
CA THR A 46 16.19 -6.77 4.61
C THR A 46 16.28 -8.29 4.44
N VAL A 47 16.45 -9.05 5.53
CA VAL A 47 16.45 -10.53 5.49
C VAL A 47 15.02 -11.04 5.60
N ASP A 48 14.60 -11.89 4.65
CA ASP A 48 13.33 -12.61 4.71
C ASP A 48 13.35 -13.63 5.87
N ILE A 49 12.41 -13.46 6.80
CA ILE A 49 12.23 -14.32 7.96
C ILE A 49 10.85 -15.00 7.97
N THR A 50 10.10 -14.92 6.87
CA THR A 50 8.71 -15.39 6.77
C THR A 50 8.56 -16.83 7.22
N GLN A 51 9.50 -17.72 6.86
CA GLN A 51 9.48 -19.13 7.26
C GLN A 51 9.56 -19.38 8.77
N TYR A 52 9.99 -18.39 9.56
CA TYR A 52 10.11 -18.48 11.02
C TYR A 52 8.94 -17.83 11.76
N ILE A 53 7.98 -17.26 11.02
CA ILE A 53 6.79 -16.60 11.56
C ILE A 53 5.58 -17.47 11.24
N ASP A 54 4.89 -17.93 12.26
CA ASP A 54 3.59 -18.58 12.09
C ASP A 54 2.50 -17.52 11.87
N ALA A 55 2.31 -17.15 10.61
CA ALA A 55 1.40 -16.10 10.17
C ALA A 55 -0.02 -16.60 9.82
N ALA A 56 -0.30 -17.91 9.93
CA ALA A 56 -1.50 -18.53 9.38
C ALA A 56 -2.79 -17.87 9.89
N ASP A 57 -2.84 -17.61 11.20
CA ASP A 57 -4.02 -17.07 11.90
C ASP A 57 -3.94 -15.56 12.10
N PHE A 58 -2.84 -14.90 11.72
CA PHE A 58 -2.70 -13.47 11.96
C PHE A 58 -3.62 -12.65 11.06
N ARG A 59 -4.47 -11.81 11.66
CA ARG A 59 -5.30 -10.85 10.92
C ARG A 59 -5.20 -9.47 11.53
N LEU A 60 -4.95 -8.47 10.69
CA LEU A 60 -5.13 -7.07 11.03
C LEU A 60 -6.40 -6.57 10.33
N THR A 61 -7.43 -6.21 11.09
CA THR A 61 -8.62 -5.57 10.51
C THR A 61 -8.59 -4.09 10.79
N LEU A 62 -8.65 -3.28 9.73
CA LEU A 62 -8.79 -1.82 9.78
C LEU A 62 -10.22 -1.48 9.37
N SER A 63 -11.02 -1.01 10.32
CA SER A 63 -12.43 -0.70 10.12
C SER A 63 -12.65 0.76 9.70
N PRO A 64 -13.71 1.05 8.92
CA PRO A 64 -14.06 2.42 8.50
C PRO A 64 -14.41 3.38 9.65
N ASP A 65 -14.71 2.87 10.84
CA ASP A 65 -15.01 3.64 12.05
C ASP A 65 -13.75 3.97 12.88
N ASN A 66 -12.57 3.86 12.26
CA ASN A 66 -11.26 4.09 12.89
C ASN A 66 -10.92 3.09 14.01
N THR A 67 -11.57 1.93 14.08
CA THR A 67 -11.18 0.84 14.99
C THR A 67 -10.32 -0.21 14.30
N TYR A 68 -9.42 -0.84 15.04
CA TYR A 68 -8.65 -1.99 14.54
C TYR A 68 -8.73 -3.19 15.49
N THR A 69 -8.60 -4.38 14.91
CA THR A 69 -8.44 -5.63 15.67
C THR A 69 -7.22 -6.40 15.19
N LEU A 70 -6.67 -7.21 16.10
CA LEU A 70 -5.59 -8.15 15.83
C LEU A 70 -6.02 -9.56 16.23
N GLU A 71 -5.93 -10.48 15.30
CA GLU A 71 -6.11 -11.92 15.51
C GLU A 71 -4.77 -12.63 15.32
N GLY A 72 -4.64 -13.84 15.86
CA GLY A 72 -3.36 -14.57 15.91
C GLY A 72 -2.47 -14.06 17.06
N ASN A 73 -2.21 -14.92 18.03
CA ASN A 73 -1.30 -14.59 19.13
C ASN A 73 0.16 -14.91 18.73
N ASN A 74 1.10 -14.19 19.33
CA ASN A 74 2.54 -14.50 19.30
C ASN A 74 3.37 -14.03 18.09
N ILE A 75 2.88 -13.10 17.27
CA ILE A 75 3.71 -12.44 16.25
C ILE A 75 4.17 -11.07 16.76
N PRO A 76 5.49 -10.76 16.77
CA PRO A 76 5.98 -9.43 17.11
C PRO A 76 5.47 -8.39 16.12
N PHE A 77 4.51 -7.58 16.55
CA PHE A 77 3.91 -6.52 15.73
C PHE A 77 4.12 -5.14 16.37
N LEU A 78 3.71 -4.08 15.65
CA LEU A 78 3.84 -2.69 16.06
C LEU A 78 3.20 -2.41 17.43
N VAL A 79 2.12 -3.11 17.74
CA VAL A 79 1.36 -3.04 19.00
C VAL A 79 1.13 -4.44 19.55
N ASN A 80 0.74 -4.52 20.83
CA ASN A 80 0.26 -5.74 21.45
C ASN A 80 -1.10 -6.19 20.85
N ASN A 81 -1.56 -7.38 21.22
CA ASN A 81 -2.79 -7.99 20.71
C ASN A 81 -4.10 -7.28 21.13
N ALA A 82 -4.04 -6.17 21.85
CA ALA A 82 -5.22 -5.42 22.20
C ALA A 82 -5.79 -4.68 20.97
N ALA A 83 -7.11 -4.77 20.80
CA ALA A 83 -7.84 -3.92 19.86
C ALA A 83 -7.71 -2.44 20.26
N GLY A 84 -8.01 -1.55 19.32
CA GLY A 84 -7.88 -0.13 19.58
C GLY A 84 -8.36 0.73 18.43
N THR A 85 -7.80 1.93 18.33
CA THR A 85 -8.12 2.88 17.27
C THR A 85 -6.94 3.06 16.32
N TRP A 86 -7.22 3.29 15.04
CA TRP A 86 -6.21 3.58 14.03
C TRP A 86 -6.51 4.86 13.26
N SER A 87 -5.44 5.49 12.77
CA SER A 87 -5.50 6.64 11.87
C SER A 87 -4.36 6.58 10.87
N SER A 88 -4.48 7.37 9.80
CA SER A 88 -3.39 7.66 8.87
C SER A 88 -3.10 9.15 8.81
N ASP A 89 -1.94 9.50 8.27
CA ASP A 89 -1.49 10.89 8.11
C ASP A 89 -2.25 11.64 7.00
N ASP A 90 -2.69 10.94 5.97
CA ASP A 90 -3.51 11.48 4.88
C ASP A 90 -4.69 10.51 4.59
N PRO A 91 -5.92 11.01 4.39
CA PRO A 91 -7.08 10.16 4.11
C PRO A 91 -7.11 9.59 2.68
N GLN A 92 -6.37 10.16 1.74
CA GLN A 92 -6.34 9.75 0.33
C GLN A 92 -5.03 9.07 -0.06
N TYR A 93 -3.89 9.57 0.43
CA TYR A 93 -2.54 9.12 0.07
C TYR A 93 -1.64 8.90 1.30
N PRO A 94 -2.03 8.03 2.25
CA PRO A 94 -1.29 7.83 3.47
C PRO A 94 0.11 7.25 3.24
N TYR A 95 1.05 7.73 4.05
CA TYR A 95 2.43 7.24 4.16
C TYR A 95 2.74 6.73 5.57
N ASN A 96 1.90 7.03 6.55
CA ASN A 96 2.04 6.55 7.91
C ASN A 96 0.70 6.05 8.45
N ILE A 97 0.77 5.00 9.26
CA ILE A 97 -0.33 4.51 10.07
C ILE A 97 0.01 4.66 11.54
N THR A 98 -0.96 5.06 12.35
CA THR A 98 -0.85 5.13 13.80
C THR A 98 -1.87 4.21 14.43
N LEU A 99 -1.41 3.33 15.33
CA LEU A 99 -2.25 2.43 16.12
C LEU A 99 -2.18 2.85 17.59
N LYS A 100 -3.34 2.97 18.23
CA LYS A 100 -3.48 3.22 19.66
C LYS A 100 -4.24 2.07 20.31
N PRO A 101 -3.56 1.16 21.02
CA PRO A 101 -4.20 0.08 21.76
C PRO A 101 -5.12 0.62 22.86
N ALA A 102 -6.24 -0.05 23.11
CA ALA A 102 -7.18 0.35 24.16
C ALA A 102 -6.60 0.21 25.57
N ASP A 103 -5.62 -0.68 25.75
CA ASP A 103 -4.93 -0.93 27.02
C ASP A 103 -3.65 -0.10 27.20
N SER A 104 -3.38 0.84 26.29
CA SER A 104 -2.20 1.70 26.31
C SER A 104 -2.55 3.18 26.23
N THR A 105 -1.77 4.02 26.88
CA THR A 105 -1.81 5.48 26.69
C THR A 105 -0.94 5.94 25.52
N SER A 106 -0.05 5.07 25.03
CA SER A 106 0.87 5.35 23.93
C SER A 106 0.23 5.05 22.59
N SER A 107 0.68 5.78 21.56
CA SER A 107 0.38 5.48 20.16
C SER A 107 1.65 5.07 19.45
N PHE A 108 1.52 4.15 18.52
CA PHE A 108 2.63 3.52 17.81
C PHE A 108 2.45 3.75 16.32
N SER A 109 3.48 4.27 15.66
CA SER A 109 3.41 4.61 14.24
C SER A 109 4.35 3.73 13.41
N GLY A 110 3.89 3.36 12.22
CA GLY A 110 4.67 2.68 11.20
C GLY A 110 4.53 3.40 9.87
N SER A 111 5.58 3.35 9.04
CA SER A 111 5.50 3.84 7.67
C SER A 111 4.82 2.81 6.80
N ILE A 112 3.96 3.24 5.88
CA ILE A 112 3.21 2.36 5.01
C ILE A 112 3.57 2.55 3.53
N ALA A 113 3.43 1.48 2.77
CA ALA A 113 3.42 1.51 1.32
C ALA A 113 2.30 0.61 0.81
N THR A 114 1.77 0.90 -0.38
CA THR A 114 0.72 0.09 -1.01
C THR A 114 1.15 -0.39 -2.40
N PRO A 115 2.22 -1.22 -2.50
CA PRO A 115 2.69 -1.69 -3.79
C PRO A 115 1.65 -2.61 -4.45
N VAL A 116 1.75 -2.75 -5.76
CA VAL A 116 0.92 -3.70 -6.53
C VAL A 116 1.74 -4.96 -6.78
N SER A 117 1.25 -6.09 -6.29
CA SER A 117 1.83 -7.41 -6.51
C SER A 117 0.78 -8.30 -7.18
N LYS A 118 1.13 -8.95 -8.30
CA LYS A 118 0.22 -9.83 -9.06
C LYS A 118 -1.14 -9.19 -9.42
N GLY A 119 -1.16 -7.87 -9.65
CA GLY A 119 -2.38 -7.12 -9.97
C GLY A 119 -3.27 -6.79 -8.76
N GLN A 120 -2.88 -7.17 -7.54
CA GLN A 120 -3.56 -6.81 -6.30
C GLN A 120 -2.73 -5.81 -5.50
N ARG A 121 -3.42 -4.88 -4.82
CA ARG A 121 -2.75 -3.97 -3.88
C ARG A 121 -2.44 -4.72 -2.59
N THR A 122 -1.18 -4.64 -2.19
CA THR A 122 -0.74 -5.09 -0.87
C THR A 122 -0.62 -3.88 0.06
N LEU A 123 -0.47 -4.15 1.34
CA LEU A 123 -0.11 -3.16 2.35
C LEU A 123 1.22 -3.58 2.94
N SER A 124 2.23 -2.73 2.94
CA SER A 124 3.46 -2.95 3.69
C SER A 124 3.51 -1.99 4.86
N ILE A 125 3.83 -2.48 6.06
CA ILE A 125 4.02 -1.68 7.26
C ILE A 125 5.45 -1.88 7.76
N THR A 126 6.20 -0.78 7.84
CA THR A 126 7.58 -0.72 8.29
C THR A 126 7.66 -0.10 9.68
N PHE A 127 8.30 -0.79 10.62
CA PHE A 127 8.43 -0.31 11.99
C PHE A 127 9.65 -0.90 12.71
N SER A 128 10.06 -0.26 13.81
CA SER A 128 11.13 -0.72 14.68
C SER A 128 10.62 -0.81 16.13
N PRO A 129 10.49 -2.01 16.72
CA PRO A 129 10.02 -2.16 18.09
C PRO A 129 11.11 -1.71 19.08
N GLY A 130 11.06 -0.45 19.51
CA GLY A 130 11.79 0.09 20.66
C GLY A 130 13.29 0.40 20.46
N CYS A 131 14.02 -0.30 19.59
CA CYS A 131 15.43 -0.03 19.31
C CYS A 131 15.70 0.04 17.80
N HIS A 132 16.56 0.97 17.38
CA HIS A 132 16.87 1.25 15.96
C HIS A 132 17.64 0.12 15.27
N SER A 133 18.10 -0.90 16.00
CA SER A 133 18.91 -1.99 15.45
C SER A 133 18.11 -2.97 14.59
N ASN A 134 16.78 -3.00 14.69
CA ASN A 134 15.93 -3.89 13.91
C ASN A 134 14.76 -3.13 13.29
N THR A 135 14.73 -3.11 11.97
CA THR A 135 13.59 -2.66 11.18
C THR A 135 12.88 -3.86 10.59
N TYR A 136 11.58 -3.94 10.86
CA TYR A 136 10.71 -4.97 10.31
C TYR A 136 9.85 -4.38 9.19
N ILE A 137 9.62 -5.16 8.15
CA ILE A 137 8.64 -4.85 7.10
C ILE A 137 7.70 -6.04 6.99
N TYR A 138 6.46 -5.83 7.38
CA TYR A 138 5.37 -6.78 7.22
C TYR A 138 4.59 -6.41 5.96
N THR A 139 4.53 -7.33 5.00
CA THR A 139 3.73 -7.17 3.78
C THR A 139 2.49 -8.03 3.89
N PHE A 140 1.35 -7.40 3.64
CA PHE A 140 0.02 -7.95 3.81
C PHE A 140 -0.70 -8.03 2.47
N GLU A 141 -1.50 -9.08 2.31
CA GLU A 141 -2.52 -9.17 1.27
C GLU A 141 -3.90 -8.98 1.89
N LYS A 142 -4.81 -8.37 1.11
CA LYS A 142 -6.20 -8.23 1.52
C LYS A 142 -6.82 -9.62 1.57
N SER A 143 -7.47 -9.96 2.68
CA SER A 143 -8.28 -11.17 2.77
C SER A 143 -9.44 -11.10 1.78
N ASN A 144 -9.72 -12.21 1.10
CA ASN A 144 -10.87 -12.35 0.19
C ASN A 144 -12.21 -12.25 0.92
#